data_AF-A0A920V7Z1-F1
#
_entry.id   AF-A0A920V7Z1-F1
#
_cell.length_a   1.000
_cell.length_b   1.000
_cell.length_c   1.000
_cell.angle_alpha   90.00
_cell.angle_beta   90.00
_cell.angle_gamma   90.00
#
_symmetry.space_group_name_H-M   'P 1'
#
loop_
_entity.id
_entity.type
_entity.pdbx_description
1 polymer ?
#
loop_
_entity_poly.entity_id
_entity_poly.type
_entity_poly.pdbx_seq_one_letter_code
_entity_poly.pdbx_strand_id
1 'polypeptide(L)'
;MVVERKREIESFVPEEYWSISAELRSTNVFEAKLSKIGEEPVKKFTFKSQPMVDEKINEIQLASDGKMLAKKIEKKKIKRSPKSPLRTSVLQQQASNKFGFTPKRTMQIANLFMRERAAV
;
A
#
# COMPACT_ATOMS: atom_id res chain seq x y z
N MET A 1 13.38 20.87 -5.40
CA MET A 1 13.09 19.69 -4.55
C MET A 1 12.29 19.95 -3.24
N VAL A 2 11.67 21.11 -3.02
CA VAL A 2 10.53 21.26 -2.09
C VAL A 2 9.45 22.08 -2.77
N VAL A 3 9.88 23.12 -3.51
CA VAL A 3 9.03 23.95 -4.37
C VAL A 3 8.32 23.12 -5.45
N GLU A 4 9.00 22.20 -6.15
CA GLU A 4 8.35 21.30 -7.12
C GLU A 4 7.27 20.42 -6.48
N ARG A 5 7.58 19.76 -5.36
CA ARG A 5 6.59 18.95 -4.62
C ARG A 5 5.42 19.79 -4.11
N LYS A 6 5.66 21.05 -3.71
CA LYS A 6 4.57 21.99 -3.35
C LYS A 6 3.71 22.32 -4.56
N ARG A 7 4.31 22.65 -5.71
CA ARG A 7 3.59 22.90 -6.96
C ARG A 7 2.76 21.68 -7.39
N GLU A 8 3.31 20.47 -7.26
CA GLU A 8 2.58 19.22 -7.51
C GLU A 8 1.34 19.10 -6.61
N ILE A 9 1.49 19.36 -5.30
CA ILE A 9 0.38 19.34 -4.34
C ILE A 9 -0.66 20.42 -4.68
N GLU A 10 -0.24 21.64 -5.03
CA GLU A 10 -1.12 22.75 -5.40
C GLU A 10 -1.86 22.50 -6.72
N SER A 11 -1.22 21.81 -7.67
CA SER A 11 -1.82 21.42 -8.95
C SER A 11 -2.67 20.14 -8.88
N PHE A 12 -2.67 19.45 -7.74
CA PHE A 12 -3.39 18.19 -7.58
C PHE A 12 -4.90 18.45 -7.44
N VAL A 13 -5.66 18.08 -8.46
CA VAL A 13 -7.11 18.08 -8.43
C VAL A 13 -7.59 16.68 -8.00
N PRO A 14 -8.18 16.54 -6.79
CA PRO A 14 -8.68 15.24 -6.35
C PRO A 14 -9.89 14.83 -7.19
N GLU A 15 -9.82 13.64 -7.79
CA GLU A 15 -10.94 13.02 -8.48
C GLU A 15 -11.57 11.95 -7.57
N GLU A 16 -12.89 12.00 -7.44
CA GLU A 16 -13.64 10.98 -6.71
C GLU A 16 -13.64 9.67 -7.52
N TYR A 17 -13.39 8.57 -6.82
CA TYR A 17 -13.50 7.24 -7.39
C TYR A 17 -14.06 6.27 -6.36
N TRP A 18 -14.77 5.28 -6.86
CA TRP A 18 -15.34 4.23 -6.04
C TRP A 18 -14.62 2.90 -6.29
N SER A 19 -14.60 2.04 -5.27
CA SER A 19 -14.10 0.68 -5.37
C SER A 19 -15.11 -0.29 -4.78
N ILE A 20 -15.38 -1.38 -5.48
CA ILE A 20 -16.28 -2.43 -5.02
C ILE A 20 -15.45 -3.48 -4.28
N SER A 21 -15.80 -3.74 -3.03
CA SER A 21 -15.31 -4.88 -2.25
C SER A 21 -16.46 -5.76 -1.79
N ALA A 22 -16.15 -7.03 -1.57
CA ALA A 22 -17.08 -8.04 -1.11
C ALA A 22 -16.43 -8.86 0.01
N GLU A 23 -17.17 -9.08 1.09
CA GLU A 23 -16.77 -10.04 2.11
C GLU A 23 -17.17 -11.44 1.67
N LEU A 24 -16.17 -12.30 1.49
CA LEU A 24 -16.37 -13.68 1.06
C LEU A 24 -16.00 -14.62 2.20
N ARG A 25 -16.77 -15.69 2.33
CA ARG A 25 -16.54 -16.75 3.31
C ARG A 25 -16.19 -18.04 2.60
N SER A 26 -15.00 -18.55 2.90
CA SER A 26 -14.62 -19.94 2.61
C SER A 26 -14.32 -20.61 3.95
N THR A 27 -13.09 -21.04 4.21
CA THR A 27 -12.66 -21.48 5.56
C THR A 27 -12.59 -20.31 6.55
N ASN A 28 -12.10 -19.16 6.09
CA ASN A 28 -12.07 -17.89 6.84
C ASN A 28 -12.86 -16.83 6.07
N VAL A 29 -13.26 -15.77 6.77
CA VAL A 29 -13.81 -14.55 6.15
C VAL A 29 -12.65 -13.71 5.63
N PHE A 30 -12.74 -13.26 4.38
CA PHE A 30 -11.76 -12.36 3.78
C PHE A 30 -12.44 -11.34 2.86
N GLU A 31 -11.82 -10.16 2.74
CA GLU A 31 -12.26 -9.13 1.82
C GLU A 31 -11.67 -9.38 0.42
N ALA A 32 -12.51 -9.40 -0.59
CA ALA A 32 -12.13 -9.46 -1.99
C ALA A 32 -12.47 -8.14 -2.68
N LYS A 33 -11.55 -7.62 -3.50
CA LYS A 33 -11.78 -6.42 -4.30
C LYS A 33 -12.05 -6.79 -5.75
N LEU A 34 -12.98 -6.07 -6.37
CA LEU A 34 -13.29 -6.26 -7.78
C LEU A 34 -12.08 -5.87 -8.64
N SER A 35 -11.59 -6.82 -9.45
CA SER A 35 -10.41 -6.63 -10.29
C SER A 35 -10.73 -6.53 -11.78
N LYS A 36 -11.84 -7.13 -12.22
CA LYS A 36 -12.31 -7.13 -13.62
C LYS A 36 -13.83 -7.21 -13.66
N ILE A 37 -14.45 -6.54 -14.64
CA ILE A 37 -15.85 -6.75 -15.04
C ILE A 37 -15.82 -7.25 -16.48
N GLY A 38 -16.34 -8.46 -16.73
CA GLY A 38 -16.21 -9.10 -18.04
C GLY A 38 -14.75 -9.28 -18.43
N GLU A 39 -14.33 -8.65 -19.54
CA GLU A 39 -12.93 -8.63 -19.99
C GLU A 39 -12.16 -7.36 -19.58
N GLU A 40 -12.86 -6.33 -19.09
CA GLU A 40 -12.25 -5.04 -18.78
C GLU A 40 -11.64 -5.02 -17.38
N PRO A 41 -10.37 -4.58 -17.23
CA PRO A 41 -9.74 -4.43 -15.93
C PRO A 41 -10.31 -3.22 -15.19
N VAL A 42 -10.71 -3.42 -13.94
CA VAL A 42 -11.12 -2.33 -13.05
C VAL A 42 -9.85 -1.59 -12.60
N LYS A 43 -9.67 -0.38 -13.10
CA LYS A 43 -8.60 0.55 -12.70
C LYS A 43 -9.13 1.60 -11.72
N LYS A 44 -8.22 2.33 -11.10
CA LYS A 44 -8.56 3.59 -10.40
C LYS A 44 -9.33 4.48 -11.38
N PHE A 45 -10.43 5.09 -10.94
CA PHE A 45 -11.36 5.92 -11.74
C PHE A 45 -12.30 5.19 -12.72
N THR A 46 -12.41 3.86 -12.63
CA THR A 46 -13.44 3.12 -13.42
C THR A 46 -14.85 3.51 -12.99
N PHE A 47 -15.07 3.67 -11.68
CA PHE A 47 -16.34 4.11 -11.12
C PHE A 47 -16.23 5.56 -10.65
N LYS A 48 -16.92 6.44 -11.37
CA LYS A 48 -16.92 7.90 -11.08
C LYS A 48 -18.19 8.38 -10.37
N SER A 49 -19.14 7.47 -10.14
CA SER A 49 -20.45 7.83 -9.59
C SER A 49 -21.03 6.67 -8.79
N GLN A 50 -21.68 6.98 -7.68
CA GLN A 50 -22.37 6.01 -6.83
C GLN A 50 -23.44 5.18 -7.58
N PRO A 51 -24.37 5.74 -8.38
CA PRO A 51 -25.37 4.95 -9.10
C PRO A 51 -24.76 3.89 -10.03
N MET A 52 -23.63 4.20 -10.68
CA MET A 52 -22.90 3.24 -11.53
C MET A 52 -22.33 2.07 -10.71
N VAL A 53 -21.93 2.34 -9.47
CA VAL A 53 -21.45 1.30 -8.54
C VAL A 53 -22.61 0.43 -8.10
N ASP A 54 -23.74 1.04 -7.73
CA ASP A 54 -24.94 0.33 -7.27
C ASP A 54 -25.51 -0.59 -8.36
N GLU A 55 -25.58 -0.11 -9.61
CA GLU A 55 -25.97 -0.92 -10.78
C GLU A 55 -25.06 -2.14 -10.94
N LYS A 56 -23.73 -1.95 -10.81
CA LYS A 56 -22.76 -3.05 -10.95
C LYS A 56 -22.78 -4.02 -9.78
N ILE A 57 -23.05 -3.55 -8.55
CA ILE A 57 -23.25 -4.43 -7.40
C ILE A 57 -24.47 -5.32 -7.64
N ASN A 58 -25.59 -4.74 -8.09
CA ASN A 58 -26.81 -5.47 -8.39
C ASN A 58 -26.58 -6.50 -9.52
N GLU A 59 -25.89 -6.12 -10.60
CA GLU A 59 -25.55 -7.03 -11.71
C GLU A 59 -24.70 -8.22 -11.22
N ILE A 60 -23.69 -7.96 -10.38
CA ILE A 60 -22.81 -9.00 -9.82
C ILE A 60 -23.59 -9.92 -8.87
N GLN A 61 -24.47 -9.36 -8.02
CA GLN A 61 -25.30 -10.14 -7.11
C GLN A 61 -26.26 -11.04 -7.88
N LEU A 62 -26.92 -10.52 -8.92
CA LEU A 62 -27.84 -11.27 -9.76
C LEU A 62 -27.13 -12.40 -10.51
N ALA A 63 -25.94 -12.12 -11.07
CA ALA A 63 -25.16 -13.10 -11.81
C ALA A 63 -24.54 -14.19 -10.92
N SER A 64 -24.28 -13.89 -9.65
CA SER A 64 -23.57 -14.81 -8.74
C SER A 64 -24.50 -15.67 -7.90
N ASP A 65 -25.80 -15.36 -7.80
CA ASP A 65 -26.79 -16.07 -6.94
C ASP A 65 -26.23 -16.37 -5.53
N GLY A 66 -25.51 -15.39 -4.96
CA GLY A 66 -24.86 -15.50 -3.65
C GLY A 66 -23.66 -16.46 -3.56
N LYS A 67 -23.21 -17.06 -4.67
CA LYS A 67 -22.10 -18.04 -4.71
C LYS A 67 -21.02 -17.60 -5.69
N MET A 68 -19.88 -17.14 -5.16
CA MET A 68 -18.69 -16.87 -5.97
C MET A 68 -17.76 -18.09 -6.02
N LEU A 69 -17.37 -18.49 -7.23
CA LEU A 69 -16.45 -19.60 -7.46
C LEU A 69 -15.01 -19.10 -7.60
N ALA A 70 -14.07 -19.75 -6.91
CA ALA A 70 -12.66 -19.44 -7.03
C ALA A 70 -12.09 -19.98 -8.36
N LYS A 71 -11.87 -19.10 -9.34
CA LYS A 71 -11.34 -19.49 -10.67
C LYS A 71 -9.86 -19.89 -10.65
N LYS A 72 -9.05 -19.28 -9.79
CA LYS A 72 -7.60 -19.52 -9.72
C LYS A 72 -7.08 -19.27 -8.30
N ILE A 73 -6.35 -20.23 -7.73
CA ILE A 73 -5.67 -20.10 -6.44
C ILE A 73 -4.18 -20.32 -6.66
N GLU A 74 -3.36 -19.33 -6.33
CA GLU A 74 -1.91 -19.38 -6.53
C GLU A 74 -1.19 -19.13 -5.20
N LYS A 75 -0.47 -20.14 -4.71
CA LYS A 75 0.32 -20.06 -3.46
C LYS A 75 1.79 -19.87 -3.80
N LYS A 76 2.29 -18.63 -3.68
CA LYS A 76 3.72 -18.33 -3.88
C LYS A 76 4.46 -18.28 -2.55
N LYS A 77 5.57 -19.02 -2.45
CA LYS A 77 6.52 -18.87 -1.36
C LYS A 77 7.38 -17.63 -1.62
N ILE A 78 7.18 -16.57 -0.85
CA ILE A 78 7.99 -15.36 -0.93
C ILE A 78 9.21 -15.52 -0.01
N LYS A 79 10.41 -15.63 -0.59
CA LYS A 79 11.67 -15.53 0.18
C LYS A 79 12.00 -14.06 0.40
N ARG A 80 12.09 -13.62 1.66
CA ARG A 80 12.60 -12.29 2.00
C ARG A 80 14.06 -12.44 2.44
N SER A 81 14.98 -11.82 1.71
CA SER A 81 16.38 -11.73 2.13
C SER A 81 16.52 -10.77 3.32
N PRO A 82 17.51 -10.98 4.20
CA PRO A 82 17.80 -10.02 5.27
C PRO A 82 18.18 -8.68 4.65
N LYS A 83 17.80 -7.59 5.33
CA LYS A 83 18.18 -6.24 4.90
C LYS A 83 19.69 -6.10 4.95
N SER A 84 20.26 -5.42 3.97
CA SER A 84 21.69 -5.09 3.96
C SER A 84 22.07 -4.30 5.22
N PRO A 85 23.35 -4.39 5.66
CA PRO A 85 23.86 -3.55 6.74
C PRO A 85 23.55 -2.07 6.53
N LEU A 86 23.27 -1.36 7.62
CA LEU A 86 22.86 0.03 7.57
C LEU A 86 24.02 0.90 7.06
N ARG A 87 23.80 1.58 5.93
CA ARG A 87 24.61 2.72 5.50
C ARG A 87 24.11 3.98 6.20
N THR A 88 24.94 5.03 6.27
CA THR A 88 24.63 6.28 6.98
C THR A 88 23.28 6.89 6.58
N SER A 89 22.97 6.94 5.29
CA SER A 89 21.69 7.46 4.79
C SER A 89 20.48 6.63 5.24
N VAL A 90 20.61 5.30 5.24
CA VAL A 90 19.55 4.37 5.67
C VAL A 90 19.35 4.44 7.18
N LEU A 91 20.44 4.54 7.95
CA LEU A 91 20.39 4.73 9.40
C LEU A 91 19.67 6.04 9.77
N GLN A 92 20.04 7.15 9.11
CA GLN A 92 19.38 8.44 9.32
C GLN A 92 17.89 8.40 8.95
N GLN A 93 17.53 7.79 7.82
CA GLN A 93 16.14 7.66 7.40
C GLN A 93 15.33 6.80 8.37
N GLN A 94 15.87 5.67 8.83
CA GLN A 94 15.19 4.80 9.79
C GLN A 94 15.05 5.46 11.16
N ALA A 95 16.06 6.21 11.62
CA ALA A 95 16.01 6.92 12.89
C ALA A 95 14.99 8.07 12.87
N SER A 96 14.88 8.78 11.74
CA SER A 96 13.82 9.78 11.53
C SER A 96 12.44 9.12 11.57
N ASN A 97 12.23 8.04 10.79
CA ASN A 97 10.93 7.37 10.69
C ASN A 97 10.46 6.68 11.98
N LYS A 98 11.39 6.09 12.75
CA LYS A 98 11.06 5.32 13.97
C LYS A 98 11.13 6.14 15.25
N PHE A 99 12.08 7.07 15.33
CA PHE A 99 12.40 7.78 16.58
C PHE A 99 12.29 9.30 16.45
N GLY A 100 11.95 9.83 15.28
CA GLY A 100 11.84 11.28 15.05
C GLY A 100 13.19 12.01 15.18
N PHE A 101 14.32 11.31 15.08
CA PHE A 101 15.63 11.95 15.21
C PHE A 101 15.99 12.75 13.96
N THR A 102 16.48 13.97 14.16
CA THR A 102 17.11 14.72 13.08
C THR A 102 18.41 14.03 12.64
N PRO A 103 18.86 14.20 11.39
CA PRO A 103 20.10 13.59 10.92
C PRO A 103 21.31 13.89 11.82
N LYS A 104 21.36 15.12 12.36
CA LYS A 104 22.40 15.56 13.30
C LYS A 104 22.38 14.73 14.59
N ARG A 105 21.20 14.56 15.21
CA ARG A 105 21.06 13.78 16.45
C ARG A 105 21.43 12.31 16.24
N THR A 106 21.02 11.72 15.12
CA THR A 106 21.39 10.34 14.76
C THR A 106 22.90 10.19 14.64
N MET A 107 23.58 11.11 13.98
CA MET A 107 25.04 11.05 13.82
C MET A 107 25.80 11.32 15.12
N GLN A 108 25.32 12.22 15.98
CA GLN A 108 25.91 12.44 17.30
C GLN A 108 25.92 11.16 18.13
N ILE A 109 24.77 10.47 18.18
CA ILE A 109 24.64 9.19 18.89
C ILE A 109 25.50 8.11 18.23
N ALA A 110 25.48 8.00 16.90
CA ALA A 110 26.31 7.03 16.18
C ALA A 110 27.81 7.24 16.45
N ASN A 111 28.28 8.48 16.42
CA ASN A 111 29.67 8.83 16.70
C ASN A 111 30.05 8.54 18.16
N LEU A 112 29.14 8.76 19.11
CA LEU A 112 29.35 8.39 20.52
C LEU A 112 29.59 6.88 20.65
N PHE A 113 28.69 6.06 20.09
CA PHE A 113 28.83 4.60 20.10
C PHE A 113 30.08 4.12 19.36
N MET A 114 30.45 4.73 18.23
CA MET A 114 31.67 4.37 17.50
C MET A 114 32.93 4.63 18.31
N ARG A 115 32.99 5.75 19.06
CA ARG A 115 34.12 6.08 19.93
C ARG A 115 34.23 5.15 21.13
N GLU A 116 33.11 4.84 21.76
CA GLU A 116 33.06 3.93 22.91
C GLU A 116 33.50 2.50 22.53
N ARG A 117 33.15 2.05 21.32
CA ARG A 117 33.54 0.75 20.78
C ARG A 117 35.02 0.66 20.34
N ALA A 118 35.70 1.78 20.18
CA ALA A 118 37.11 1.85 19.79
C ALA A 118 38.07 1.99 20.99
N ALA A 119 37.52 2.24 22.19
CA ALA A 119 38.25 2.38 23.44
C ALA A 119 38.35 1.06 24.26
N VAL A 120 37.83 -0.04 23.71
CA VAL A 120 37.87 -1.41 24.24
C VAL A 120 38.58 -2.29 23.23
#